data_AF-H3GFU6-F1
#
_entry.id   AF-H3GFU6-F1
#
_cell.length_a   1.000
_cell.length_b   1.000
_cell.length_c   1.000
_cell.angle_alpha   90.00
_cell.angle_beta   90.00
_cell.angle_gamma   90.00
#
_symmetry.space_group_name_H-M   'P 1'
#
loop_
_entity.id
_entity.type
_entity.pdbx_description
1 polymer ?
#
loop_
_entity_poly.entity_id
_entity_poly.type
_entity_poly.pdbx_seq_one_letter_code
_entity_poly.pdbx_strand_id
1 'polypeptide(L)'
;MNQLDYPVLVVGVSDRSRRFHLVALFVMSQETQPMFQAALLALRRLNFWISEKHLTVHYAMADGDRAQCNALAAVFGDNPHFCFLMCFFHVMKHIQERVRLLSSDAQARVLSDVYDLHFARSQGHYLEMLRAFLRRWMTVPTLIPFAQYFHGQWLTGHFSTGQVFATPSGFASTNNPAETFNALLKRDYTLCRRLKMGTLLRELSACCQDQSSSARAFEFAVCPAPTLARRVSEMVRERLLGVAEGQDIDMVRAGSCCILRVISLRAARVPVAPNNRGEANIAVSVQMGSNYARKEVEGEPSDAWPVDVQRQWCPCDYWFAFGACVHVLFAL
;
A
#
# COMPACT_ATOMS: atom_id res chain seq x y z
N MET A 1 1.83 1.85 25.01
CA MET A 1 0.58 2.25 25.71
C MET A 1 0.93 2.65 27.13
N ASN A 2 0.15 3.49 27.79
CA ASN A 2 0.39 3.80 29.20
C ASN A 2 -0.38 2.83 30.13
N GLN A 3 -0.13 2.90 31.44
CA GLN A 3 -0.82 2.09 32.45
C GLN A 3 -2.29 2.48 32.70
N LEU A 4 -2.73 3.62 32.18
CA LEU A 4 -4.12 4.12 32.28
C LEU A 4 -4.87 3.97 30.94
N ASP A 5 -4.34 3.17 30.02
CA ASP A 5 -4.87 2.90 28.69
C ASP A 5 -5.10 4.12 27.78
N TYR A 6 -4.33 5.19 27.98
CA TYR A 6 -4.27 6.29 27.03
C TYR A 6 -3.61 5.86 25.71
N PRO A 7 -4.31 5.99 24.57
CA PRO A 7 -3.76 5.69 23.26
C PRO A 7 -2.69 6.70 22.86
N VAL A 8 -1.78 6.24 22.00
CA VAL A 8 -0.79 7.08 21.32
C VAL A 8 -1.13 7.08 19.84
N LEU A 9 -1.50 8.25 19.32
CA LEU A 9 -1.65 8.45 17.88
C LEU A 9 -0.26 8.73 17.27
N VAL A 10 0.11 7.91 16.30
CA VAL A 10 1.30 8.09 15.48
C VAL A 10 0.90 8.75 14.18
N VAL A 11 1.50 9.90 13.87
CA VAL A 11 1.31 10.60 12.61
C VAL A 11 2.64 10.65 11.87
N GLY A 12 2.62 10.27 10.61
CA GLY A 12 3.78 10.36 9.74
C GLY A 12 3.39 10.47 8.28
N VAL A 13 4.39 10.67 7.44
CA VAL A 13 4.23 10.76 5.98
C VAL A 13 4.93 9.58 5.32
N SER A 14 4.34 9.06 4.25
CA SER A 14 5.00 8.09 3.39
C SER A 14 5.65 8.82 2.22
N ASP A 15 6.92 8.54 1.96
CA ASP A 15 7.57 9.00 0.72
C ASP A 15 7.17 8.13 -0.48
N ARG A 16 7.67 8.48 -1.68
CA ARG A 16 7.35 7.75 -2.92
C ARG A 16 8.02 6.37 -3.00
N SER A 17 8.90 6.07 -2.05
CA SER A 17 9.51 4.76 -1.86
C SER A 17 8.79 3.93 -0.79
N ARG A 18 7.60 4.37 -0.35
CA ARG A 18 6.76 3.73 0.69
C ARG A 18 7.44 3.66 2.05
N ARG A 19 8.43 4.52 2.33
CA ARG A 19 9.06 4.61 3.64
C ARG A 19 8.26 5.55 4.51
N PHE A 20 8.04 5.16 5.76
CA PHE A 20 7.36 5.97 6.75
C PHE A 20 8.37 6.92 7.43
N HIS A 21 8.00 8.18 7.51
CA HIS A 21 8.73 9.23 8.21
C HIS A 21 7.83 9.77 9.33
N LEU A 22 8.27 9.62 10.57
CA LEU A 22 7.53 10.12 11.72
C LEU A 22 7.43 11.65 11.66
N VAL A 23 6.24 12.19 11.89
CA VAL A 23 5.99 13.63 11.97
C VAL A 23 5.59 14.05 13.38
N ALA A 24 4.72 13.28 14.04
CA ALA A 24 4.25 13.60 15.38
C ALA A 24 3.76 12.38 16.15
N LEU A 25 3.84 12.47 17.48
CA LEU A 25 3.26 11.52 18.43
C LEU A 25 2.33 12.29 19.37
N PHE A 26 1.08 11.85 19.49
CA PHE A 26 0.10 12.44 20.40
C PHE A 26 -0.34 11.41 21.43
N VAL A 27 -0.25 11.74 22.72
CA VAL A 27 -0.92 10.98 23.77
C VAL A 27 -2.33 11.54 23.92
N MET A 28 -3.34 10.70 23.72
CA MET A 28 -4.74 11.11 23.78
C MET A 28 -5.46 10.37 24.90
N SER A 29 -6.55 10.94 25.41
CA SER A 29 -7.32 10.28 26.46
C SER A 29 -8.18 9.13 25.94
N GLN A 30 -8.69 9.24 24.71
CA GLN A 30 -9.60 8.28 24.08
C GLN A 30 -9.46 8.29 22.55
N GLU A 31 -9.89 7.22 21.89
CA GLU A 31 -9.91 7.07 20.43
C GLU A 31 -11.23 7.57 19.83
N THR A 32 -11.53 8.86 20.03
CA THR A 32 -12.77 9.50 19.53
C THR A 32 -12.48 10.56 18.47
N GLN A 33 -13.47 10.85 17.62
CA GLN A 33 -13.32 11.84 16.55
C GLN A 33 -12.84 13.21 17.08
N PRO A 34 -13.40 13.77 18.17
CA PRO A 34 -12.91 15.04 18.72
C PRO A 34 -11.44 15.01 19.14
N MET A 35 -10.95 13.88 19.67
CA MET A 35 -9.55 13.73 20.08
C MET A 35 -8.61 13.70 18.87
N PHE A 36 -8.94 12.90 17.85
CA PHE A 36 -8.17 12.88 16.61
C PHE A 36 -8.17 14.26 15.92
N GLN A 37 -9.32 14.93 15.86
CA GLN A 37 -9.44 16.26 15.26
C GLN A 37 -8.58 17.29 16.03
N ALA A 38 -8.60 17.27 17.37
CA ALA A 38 -7.78 18.17 18.17
C ALA A 38 -6.27 17.95 17.93
N ALA A 39 -5.82 16.70 17.84
CA ALA A 39 -4.44 16.35 17.52
C ALA A 39 -4.03 16.85 16.12
N LEU A 40 -4.87 16.61 15.10
CA LEU A 40 -4.59 17.04 13.73
C LEU A 40 -4.63 18.56 13.56
N LEU A 41 -5.50 19.27 14.28
CA LEU A 41 -5.50 20.74 14.32
C LEU A 41 -4.25 21.29 15.00
N ALA A 42 -3.78 20.64 16.07
CA ALA A 42 -2.50 20.99 16.70
C ALA A 42 -1.33 20.81 15.72
N LEU A 43 -1.35 19.72 14.95
CA LEU A 43 -0.37 19.49 13.88
C LEU A 43 -0.40 20.60 12.81
N ARG A 44 -1.58 21.00 12.31
CA ARG A 44 -1.72 22.13 11.35
C ARG A 44 -1.12 23.42 11.91
N ARG A 45 -1.41 23.74 13.18
CA ARG A 45 -0.90 24.95 13.84
C ARG A 45 0.63 24.92 13.98
N LEU A 46 1.18 23.80 14.44
CA LEU A 46 2.63 23.63 14.59
C LEU A 46 3.35 23.71 13.24
N ASN A 47 2.80 23.08 12.20
CA ASN A 47 3.38 23.17 10.86
C ASN A 47 3.45 24.62 10.37
N PHE A 48 2.37 25.38 10.53
CA PHE A 48 2.36 26.79 10.15
C PHE A 48 3.35 27.61 10.96
N TRP A 49 3.42 27.39 12.27
CA TRP A 49 4.36 28.10 13.14
C TRP A 49 5.83 27.84 12.79
N ILE A 50 6.18 26.62 12.37
CA ILE A 50 7.56 26.24 12.03
C ILE A 50 7.93 26.64 10.60
N SER A 51 7.02 26.46 9.64
CA SER A 51 7.33 26.55 8.21
C SER A 51 6.78 27.80 7.53
N GLU A 52 5.97 28.59 8.24
CA GLU A 52 5.18 29.71 7.72
C GLU A 52 4.27 29.32 6.53
N LYS A 53 3.95 28.02 6.43
CA LYS A 53 3.13 27.44 5.37
C LYS A 53 1.97 26.65 5.94
N HIS A 54 0.80 26.81 5.35
CA HIS A 54 -0.34 25.97 5.68
C HIS A 54 -0.07 24.52 5.26
N LEU A 55 -0.33 23.58 6.17
CA LEU A 55 -0.25 22.16 5.87
C LEU A 55 -1.39 21.76 4.92
N THR A 56 -1.05 21.43 3.68
CA THR A 56 -2.01 20.92 2.68
C THR A 56 -1.83 19.42 2.52
N VAL A 57 -2.88 18.66 2.84
CA VAL A 57 -2.89 17.20 2.71
C VAL A 57 -3.80 16.82 1.53
N HIS A 58 -3.25 16.10 0.57
CA HIS A 58 -4.02 15.56 -0.58
C HIS A 58 -4.51 14.14 -0.30
N TYR A 59 -3.70 13.34 0.41
CA TYR A 59 -3.99 11.95 0.65
C TYR A 59 -3.73 11.61 2.11
N ALA A 60 -4.66 10.92 2.75
CA ALA A 60 -4.49 10.39 4.11
C ALA A 60 -4.98 8.95 4.18
N MET A 61 -4.29 8.12 4.96
CA MET A 61 -4.67 6.73 5.21
C MET A 61 -4.61 6.46 6.72
N ALA A 62 -5.58 5.70 7.21
CA ALA A 62 -5.73 5.33 8.62
C ALA A 62 -6.31 3.90 8.73
N ASP A 63 -6.49 3.40 9.95
CA ASP A 63 -6.84 1.99 10.23
C ASP A 63 -8.29 1.59 9.89
N GLY A 64 -8.95 2.27 8.94
CA GLY A 64 -10.33 1.97 8.54
C GLY A 64 -11.37 2.27 9.63
N ASP A 65 -11.00 3.04 10.65
CA ASP A 65 -11.90 3.49 11.72
C ASP A 65 -12.65 4.77 11.33
N ARG A 66 -13.92 4.84 11.71
CA ARG A 66 -14.82 5.96 11.35
C ARG A 66 -14.44 7.25 12.07
N ALA A 67 -13.97 7.18 13.31
CA ALA A 67 -13.57 8.38 14.04
C ALA A 67 -12.34 9.04 13.41
N GLN A 68 -11.36 8.24 12.97
CA GLN A 68 -10.20 8.75 12.23
C GLN A 68 -10.59 9.33 10.86
N CYS A 69 -11.42 8.61 10.10
CA CYS A 69 -11.91 9.08 8.80
C CYS A 69 -12.62 10.44 8.90
N ASN A 70 -13.56 10.55 9.85
CA ASN A 70 -14.30 11.80 10.05
C ASN A 70 -13.40 12.94 10.54
N ALA A 71 -12.43 12.65 11.43
CA ALA A 71 -11.51 13.68 11.91
C ALA A 71 -10.60 14.20 10.79
N LEU A 72 -10.08 13.32 9.93
CA LEU A 72 -9.29 13.72 8.77
C LEU A 72 -10.10 14.56 7.78
N ALA A 73 -11.34 14.14 7.48
CA ALA A 73 -12.24 14.91 6.63
C ALA A 73 -12.58 16.29 7.23
N ALA A 74 -12.83 16.36 8.54
CA ALA A 74 -13.12 17.62 9.22
C ALA A 74 -11.91 18.59 9.23
N VAL A 75 -10.69 18.06 9.27
CA VAL A 75 -9.47 18.88 9.38
C VAL A 75 -8.85 19.22 8.04
N PHE A 76 -8.98 18.38 7.01
CA PHE A 76 -8.33 18.56 5.71
C PHE A 76 -9.30 18.57 4.51
N GLY A 77 -10.60 18.37 4.74
CA GLY A 77 -11.61 18.37 3.69
C GLY A 77 -11.93 19.75 3.10
N ASP A 78 -11.34 20.82 3.64
CA ASP A 78 -11.33 22.15 3.01
C ASP A 78 -10.50 22.18 1.72
N ASN A 79 -9.58 21.22 1.54
CA ASN A 79 -8.85 21.02 0.30
C ASN A 79 -9.69 20.20 -0.71
N PRO A 80 -10.04 20.73 -1.89
CA PRO A 80 -10.81 20.00 -2.91
C PRO A 80 -10.07 18.78 -3.48
N HIS A 81 -8.75 18.70 -3.29
CA HIS A 81 -7.94 17.55 -3.69
C HIS A 81 -7.72 16.55 -2.55
N PHE A 82 -8.33 16.76 -1.38
CA PHE A 82 -8.22 15.82 -0.27
C PHE A 82 -8.98 14.52 -0.54
N CYS A 83 -8.32 13.40 -0.30
CA CYS A 83 -8.87 12.07 -0.44
C CYS A 83 -8.45 11.19 0.74
N PHE A 84 -9.43 10.60 1.41
CA PHE A 84 -9.18 9.52 2.36
C PHE A 84 -8.98 8.21 1.58
N LEU A 85 -7.85 7.55 1.81
CA LEU A 85 -7.48 6.27 1.21
C LEU A 85 -7.81 5.13 2.15
N MET A 86 -8.39 4.07 1.60
CA MET A 86 -8.60 2.81 2.31
C MET A 86 -7.41 1.89 2.10
N CYS A 87 -6.78 1.46 3.20
CA CYS A 87 -5.72 0.44 3.19
C CYS A 87 -6.23 -0.84 2.51
N PHE A 88 -5.63 -1.19 1.38
CA PHE A 88 -6.07 -2.34 0.60
C PHE A 88 -5.88 -3.69 1.32
N PHE A 89 -4.91 -3.78 2.24
CA PHE A 89 -4.77 -4.96 3.11
C PHE A 89 -6.01 -5.20 3.96
N HIS A 90 -6.59 -4.14 4.55
CA HIS A 90 -7.82 -4.22 5.34
C HIS A 90 -9.05 -4.55 4.49
N VAL A 91 -9.12 -4.02 3.26
CA VAL A 91 -10.13 -4.41 2.27
C VAL A 91 -10.08 -5.93 2.05
N MET A 92 -8.89 -6.47 1.75
CA MET A 92 -8.73 -7.90 1.49
C MET A 92 -8.98 -8.76 2.72
N LYS A 93 -8.60 -8.32 3.92
CA LYS A 93 -8.91 -9.01 5.18
C LYS A 93 -10.41 -9.20 5.36
N HIS A 94 -11.18 -8.12 5.20
CA HIS A 94 -12.64 -8.19 5.32
C HIS A 94 -13.31 -8.99 4.19
N ILE A 95 -12.78 -8.91 2.97
CA ILE A 95 -13.30 -9.72 1.86
C ILE A 95 -13.05 -11.21 2.11
N GLN A 96 -11.87 -11.59 2.61
CA GLN A 96 -11.58 -12.99 2.96
C GLN A 96 -12.55 -13.54 4.01
N GLU A 97 -12.87 -12.76 5.04
CA GLU A 97 -13.87 -13.14 6.04
C GLU A 97 -15.25 -13.39 5.41
N ARG A 98 -15.63 -12.59 4.41
CA ARG A 98 -16.93 -12.64 3.75
C ARG A 98 -17.08 -13.77 2.75
N VAL A 99 -15.98 -14.17 2.10
CA VAL A 99 -15.99 -15.25 1.10
C VAL A 99 -15.72 -16.62 1.70
N ARG A 100 -15.40 -16.72 2.99
CA ARG A 100 -14.99 -17.97 3.67
C ARG A 100 -15.94 -19.16 3.48
N LEU A 101 -17.25 -18.90 3.35
CA LEU A 101 -18.28 -19.94 3.20
C LEU A 101 -18.58 -20.29 1.73
N LEU A 102 -17.94 -19.62 0.77
CA LEU A 102 -18.09 -19.92 -0.65
C LEU A 102 -17.22 -21.11 -1.05
N SER A 103 -17.50 -21.73 -2.20
CA SER A 103 -16.62 -22.75 -2.78
C SER A 103 -15.24 -22.18 -3.11
N SER A 104 -14.20 -23.01 -3.10
CA SER A 104 -12.83 -22.58 -3.39
C SER A 104 -12.71 -21.85 -4.74
N ASP A 105 -13.42 -22.32 -5.76
CA ASP A 105 -13.45 -21.67 -7.08
C ASP A 105 -14.11 -20.29 -7.03
N ALA A 106 -15.21 -20.15 -6.30
CA ALA A 106 -15.90 -18.88 -6.14
C ALA A 106 -15.04 -17.88 -5.34
N GLN A 107 -14.37 -18.34 -4.29
CA GLN A 107 -13.40 -17.53 -3.54
C GLN A 107 -12.27 -17.04 -4.44
N ALA A 108 -11.63 -17.93 -5.18
CA ALA A 108 -10.52 -17.59 -6.07
C ALA A 108 -10.93 -16.54 -7.12
N ARG A 109 -12.12 -16.70 -7.73
CA ARG A 109 -12.67 -15.75 -8.71
C ARG A 109 -12.95 -14.38 -8.10
N VAL A 110 -13.71 -14.32 -7.00
CA VAL A 110 -14.05 -13.06 -6.33
C VAL A 110 -12.78 -12.31 -5.92
N LEU A 111 -11.83 -13.02 -5.33
CA LEU A 111 -10.59 -12.40 -4.88
C LEU A 111 -9.80 -11.88 -6.09
N SER A 112 -9.66 -12.65 -7.16
CA SER A 112 -9.03 -12.20 -8.41
C SER A 112 -9.68 -10.93 -8.97
N ASP A 113 -11.01 -10.93 -9.10
CA ASP A 113 -11.80 -9.80 -9.59
C ASP A 113 -11.55 -8.54 -8.73
N VAL A 114 -11.48 -8.67 -7.40
CA VAL A 114 -11.18 -7.55 -6.49
C VAL A 114 -9.75 -7.02 -6.67
N TYR A 115 -8.76 -7.89 -6.86
CA TYR A 115 -7.40 -7.46 -7.19
C TYR A 115 -7.37 -6.73 -8.55
N ASP A 116 -8.17 -7.16 -9.53
CA ASP A 116 -8.24 -6.48 -10.84
C ASP A 116 -8.81 -5.07 -10.70
N LEU A 117 -9.86 -4.92 -9.88
CA LEU A 117 -10.40 -3.61 -9.52
C LEU A 117 -9.36 -2.71 -8.82
N HIS A 118 -8.57 -3.27 -7.91
CA HIS A 118 -7.50 -2.53 -7.22
C HIS A 118 -6.45 -2.01 -8.20
N PHE A 119 -6.05 -2.82 -9.18
CA PHE A 119 -5.02 -2.50 -10.18
C PHE A 119 -5.55 -1.75 -11.41
N ALA A 120 -6.80 -1.32 -11.42
CA ALA A 120 -7.33 -0.51 -12.51
C ALA A 120 -6.43 0.70 -12.80
N ARG A 121 -6.25 1.03 -14.08
CA ARG A 121 -5.35 2.11 -14.51
C ARG A 121 -5.96 3.50 -14.49
N SER A 122 -7.28 3.57 -14.40
CA SER A 122 -8.03 4.81 -14.38
C SER A 122 -9.42 4.58 -13.80
N GLN A 123 -10.09 5.68 -13.43
CA GLN A 123 -11.49 5.65 -13.01
C GLN A 123 -12.39 5.03 -14.08
N GLY A 124 -12.16 5.34 -15.36
CA GLY A 124 -12.95 4.80 -16.47
C GLY A 124 -12.83 3.29 -16.58
N HIS A 125 -11.59 2.78 -16.61
CA HIS A 125 -11.31 1.34 -16.67
C HIS A 125 -11.86 0.62 -15.43
N TYR A 126 -11.72 1.23 -14.24
CA TYR A 126 -12.32 0.69 -13.01
C TYR A 126 -13.83 0.51 -13.13
N LEU A 127 -14.56 1.52 -13.61
CA LEU A 127 -16.01 1.46 -13.74
C LEU A 127 -16.46 0.42 -14.79
N GLU A 128 -15.71 0.25 -15.87
CA GLU A 128 -15.97 -0.79 -16.88
C GLU A 128 -15.84 -2.19 -16.29
N MET A 129 -14.71 -2.49 -15.64
CA MET A 129 -14.49 -3.78 -14.96
C MET A 129 -15.53 -4.02 -13.87
N LEU A 130 -15.80 -3.01 -13.04
CA LEU A 130 -16.76 -3.10 -11.95
C LEU A 130 -18.15 -3.47 -12.44
N ARG A 131 -18.63 -2.86 -13.53
CA ARG A 131 -19.92 -3.20 -14.14
C ARG A 131 -19.95 -4.65 -14.60
N ALA A 132 -18.88 -5.12 -15.24
CA ALA A 132 -18.80 -6.50 -15.71
C ALA A 132 -18.79 -7.51 -14.54
N PHE A 133 -18.00 -7.24 -13.49
CA PHE A 133 -17.88 -8.10 -12.32
C PHE A 133 -19.17 -8.14 -11.50
N LEU A 134 -19.79 -6.99 -11.22
CA LEU A 134 -21.07 -6.95 -10.51
C LEU A 134 -22.17 -7.72 -11.24
N ARG A 135 -22.29 -7.55 -12.58
CA ARG A 135 -23.24 -8.35 -13.37
C ARG A 135 -22.97 -9.85 -13.19
N ARG A 136 -21.72 -10.27 -13.32
CA ARG A 136 -21.32 -11.68 -13.17
C ARG A 136 -21.65 -12.22 -11.78
N TRP A 137 -21.28 -11.51 -10.72
CA TRP A 137 -21.59 -11.92 -9.35
C TRP A 137 -23.10 -12.00 -9.10
N MET A 138 -23.90 -11.12 -9.69
CA MET A 138 -25.36 -11.14 -9.57
C MET A 138 -26.03 -12.29 -10.34
N THR A 139 -25.37 -12.90 -11.33
CA THR A 139 -25.91 -14.08 -12.04
C THR A 139 -25.73 -15.40 -11.28
N VAL A 140 -24.85 -15.42 -10.27
CA VAL A 140 -24.56 -16.61 -9.47
C VAL A 140 -25.26 -16.48 -8.12
N PRO A 141 -26.30 -17.29 -7.81
CA PRO A 141 -27.09 -17.11 -6.59
C PRO A 141 -26.28 -17.05 -5.29
N THR A 142 -25.22 -17.85 -5.19
CA THR A 142 -24.34 -17.87 -4.00
C THR A 142 -23.46 -16.62 -3.85
N LEU A 143 -23.28 -15.82 -4.89
CA LEU A 143 -22.49 -14.58 -4.88
C LEU A 143 -23.33 -13.31 -4.71
N ILE A 144 -24.65 -13.38 -4.84
CA ILE A 144 -25.54 -12.23 -4.67
C ILE A 144 -25.34 -11.54 -3.31
N PRO A 145 -25.28 -12.26 -2.16
CA PRO A 145 -25.05 -11.61 -0.86
C PRO A 145 -23.69 -10.91 -0.79
N PHE A 146 -22.67 -11.48 -1.43
CA PHE A 146 -21.35 -10.86 -1.52
C PHE A 146 -21.39 -9.59 -2.38
N ALA A 147 -22.06 -9.61 -3.53
CA ALA A 147 -22.18 -8.45 -4.41
C ALA A 147 -22.89 -7.28 -3.70
N GLN A 148 -23.98 -7.56 -2.98
CA GLN A 148 -24.68 -6.56 -2.17
C GLN A 148 -23.79 -6.00 -1.05
N TYR A 149 -23.07 -6.86 -0.35
CA TYR A 149 -22.09 -6.44 0.66
C TYR A 149 -21.00 -5.54 0.05
N PHE A 150 -20.41 -5.97 -1.07
CA PHE A 150 -19.32 -5.25 -1.73
C PHE A 150 -19.77 -3.87 -2.18
N HIS A 151 -20.97 -3.79 -2.77
CA HIS A 151 -21.59 -2.54 -3.15
C HIS A 151 -21.78 -1.60 -1.94
N GLY A 152 -22.43 -2.10 -0.88
CA GLY A 152 -22.73 -1.29 0.30
C GLY A 152 -21.49 -0.77 1.03
N GLN A 153 -20.46 -1.60 1.15
CA GLN A 153 -19.27 -1.26 1.95
C GLN A 153 -18.17 -0.56 1.14
N TRP A 154 -17.83 -1.08 -0.04
CA TRP A 154 -16.63 -0.66 -0.77
C TRP A 154 -16.93 0.27 -1.95
N LEU A 155 -18.20 0.43 -2.35
CA LEU A 155 -18.59 1.36 -3.41
C LEU A 155 -19.31 2.59 -2.87
N THR A 156 -20.32 2.39 -2.02
CA THR A 156 -21.13 3.49 -1.47
C THR A 156 -20.78 3.86 -0.04
N GLY A 157 -19.91 3.09 0.62
CA GLY A 157 -19.49 3.33 1.99
C GLY A 157 -18.44 4.44 2.10
N HIS A 158 -18.01 4.71 3.33
CA HIS A 158 -17.00 5.74 3.66
C HIS A 158 -15.58 5.34 3.24
N PHE A 159 -15.37 4.08 2.87
CA PHE A 159 -14.07 3.45 2.69
C PHE A 159 -13.89 2.87 1.28
N SER A 160 -14.22 3.66 0.25
CA SER A 160 -14.27 3.18 -1.14
C SER A 160 -12.96 3.33 -1.93
N THR A 161 -12.05 4.20 -1.48
CA THR A 161 -10.82 4.53 -2.20
C THR A 161 -9.69 3.54 -1.91
N GLY A 162 -9.82 2.31 -2.41
CA GLY A 162 -8.82 1.26 -2.27
C GLY A 162 -7.95 1.05 -3.51
N GLN A 163 -8.17 1.79 -4.60
CA GLN A 163 -7.58 1.52 -5.91
C GLN A 163 -6.25 2.25 -6.12
N VAL A 164 -5.30 1.64 -6.83
CA VAL A 164 -3.94 2.18 -6.99
C VAL A 164 -3.90 3.47 -7.81
N PHE A 165 -4.85 3.67 -8.72
CA PHE A 165 -4.94 4.89 -9.53
C PHE A 165 -5.36 6.13 -8.72
N ALA A 166 -5.79 5.98 -7.46
CA ALA A 166 -6.17 7.11 -6.62
C ALA A 166 -4.97 7.98 -6.22
N THR A 167 -3.75 7.42 -6.26
CA THR A 167 -2.50 8.12 -5.96
C THR A 167 -1.50 7.96 -7.11
N PRO A 168 -0.51 8.87 -7.25
CA PRO A 168 0.59 8.65 -8.17
C PRO A 168 1.34 7.34 -7.89
N SER A 169 1.91 6.74 -8.94
CA SER A 169 2.68 5.50 -8.84
C SER A 169 3.84 5.58 -7.86
N GLY A 170 4.00 4.54 -7.06
CA GLY A 170 5.08 4.41 -6.07
C GLY A 170 4.65 4.63 -4.63
N PHE A 171 3.59 5.40 -4.38
CA PHE A 171 3.08 5.61 -3.02
C PHE A 171 2.44 4.36 -2.41
N ALA A 172 2.31 4.35 -1.10
CA ALA A 172 1.80 3.20 -0.36
C ALA A 172 0.28 3.03 -0.56
N SER A 173 -0.15 1.84 -1.00
CA SER A 173 -1.56 1.45 -1.06
C SER A 173 -2.05 0.72 0.21
N THR A 174 -1.16 0.55 1.19
CA THR A 174 -1.44 -0.04 2.51
C THR A 174 -0.84 0.80 3.62
N ASN A 175 -1.39 0.69 4.83
CA ASN A 175 -0.86 1.32 6.04
C ASN A 175 0.36 0.55 6.62
N ASN A 176 0.89 -0.45 5.90
CA ASN A 176 2.03 -1.27 6.36
C ASN A 176 3.25 -0.44 6.80
N PRO A 177 3.61 0.71 6.18
CA PRO A 177 4.69 1.54 6.70
C PRO A 177 4.40 2.07 8.12
N ALA A 178 3.17 2.53 8.39
CA ALA A 178 2.75 2.99 9.71
C ALA A 178 2.68 1.84 10.72
N GLU A 179 2.15 0.67 10.33
CA GLU A 179 2.15 -0.52 11.19
C GLU A 179 3.55 -1.01 11.54
N THR A 180 4.48 -0.96 10.58
CA THR A 180 5.89 -1.29 10.79
C THR A 180 6.51 -0.34 11.81
N PHE A 181 6.21 0.95 11.71
CA PHE A 181 6.64 1.93 12.70
C PHE A 181 6.01 1.68 14.07
N ASN A 182 4.71 1.36 14.13
CA ASN A 182 4.04 1.00 15.38
C ASN A 182 4.69 -0.21 16.06
N ALA A 183 5.12 -1.21 15.27
CA ALA A 183 5.85 -2.37 15.77
C ALA A 183 7.23 -1.98 16.31
N LEU A 184 7.96 -1.11 15.60
CA LEU A 184 9.24 -0.55 16.05
C LEU A 184 9.07 0.20 17.38
N LEU A 185 8.11 1.13 17.46
CA LEU A 185 7.82 1.90 18.67
C LEU A 185 7.52 0.96 19.86
N LYS A 186 6.71 -0.07 19.62
CA LYS A 186 6.38 -1.07 20.64
C LYS A 186 7.61 -1.84 21.09
N ARG A 187 8.41 -2.33 20.15
CA ARG A 187 9.58 -3.19 20.40
C ARG A 187 10.70 -2.46 21.11
N ASP A 188 11.07 -1.27 20.63
CA ASP A 188 12.33 -0.61 21.01
C ASP A 188 12.15 0.36 22.18
N TYR A 189 11.01 1.02 22.28
CA TYR A 189 10.81 2.10 23.27
C TYR A 189 9.89 1.65 24.41
N THR A 190 8.77 0.98 24.08
CA THR A 190 7.85 0.52 25.14
C THR A 190 8.14 -0.90 25.61
N LEU A 191 9.01 -1.65 24.92
CA LEU A 191 9.29 -3.06 25.17
C LEU A 191 8.01 -3.93 25.27
N CYS A 192 7.00 -3.61 24.46
CA CYS A 192 5.66 -4.18 24.50
C CYS A 192 4.96 -4.09 25.88
N ARG A 193 5.34 -3.11 26.72
CA ARG A 193 4.78 -2.90 28.06
C ARG A 193 3.92 -1.65 28.14
N ARG A 194 3.05 -1.63 29.15
CA ARG A 194 2.30 -0.43 29.55
C ARG A 194 3.17 0.40 30.50
N LEU A 195 3.47 1.65 30.12
CA LEU A 195 4.37 2.53 30.87
C LEU A 195 3.63 3.56 31.73
N LYS A 196 4.22 4.03 32.83
CA LYS A 196 3.74 5.22 33.55
C LYS A 196 3.86 6.45 32.65
N MET A 197 2.97 7.45 32.80
CA MET A 197 2.93 8.62 31.91
C MET A 197 4.28 9.32 31.76
N GLY A 198 4.95 9.65 32.87
CA GLY A 198 6.27 10.30 32.82
C GLY A 198 7.36 9.45 32.16
N THR A 199 7.26 8.13 32.20
CA THR A 199 8.16 7.24 31.45
C THR A 199 7.77 7.19 29.98
N LEU A 200 6.48 7.06 29.66
CA LEU A 200 5.99 7.07 28.29
C LEU A 200 6.44 8.34 27.55
N LEU A 201 6.26 9.52 28.13
CA LEU A 201 6.67 10.78 27.49
C LEU A 201 8.18 10.85 27.24
N ARG A 202 9.00 10.31 28.14
CA ARG A 202 10.45 10.20 27.93
C ARG A 202 10.79 9.28 26.78
N GLU A 203 10.17 8.10 26.71
CA GLU A 203 10.38 7.14 25.62
C GLU A 203 9.91 7.67 24.27
N LEU A 204 8.75 8.36 24.22
CA LEU A 204 8.28 9.02 22.99
C LEU A 204 9.22 10.15 22.56
N SER A 205 9.75 10.93 23.51
CA SER A 205 10.73 11.98 23.22
C SER A 205 12.05 11.42 22.68
N ALA A 206 12.57 10.35 23.30
CA ALA A 206 13.74 9.62 22.81
C ALA A 206 13.49 9.09 21.38
N CYS A 207 12.30 8.54 21.13
CA CYS A 207 11.92 8.10 19.78
C CYS A 207 11.94 9.25 18.77
N CYS A 208 11.35 10.39 19.10
CA CYS A 208 11.41 11.57 18.22
C CYS A 208 12.85 12.03 17.95
N GLN A 209 13.73 12.00 18.96
CA GLN A 209 15.14 12.39 18.81
C GLN A 209 15.93 11.41 17.92
N ASP A 210 15.70 10.11 18.09
CA ASP A 210 16.34 9.08 17.27
C ASP A 210 15.83 9.14 15.82
N GLN A 211 14.53 9.37 15.62
CA GLN A 211 13.98 9.55 14.28
C GLN A 211 14.45 10.85 13.61
N SER A 212 14.60 11.94 14.35
CA SER A 212 15.05 13.23 13.81
C SER A 212 16.55 13.27 13.51
N SER A 213 17.36 12.51 14.25
CA SER A 213 18.80 12.37 14.00
C SER A 213 19.14 11.35 12.91
N SER A 214 18.16 10.55 12.48
CA SER A 214 18.32 9.58 11.40
C SER A 214 18.68 10.27 10.07
N ALA A 215 19.77 9.85 9.43
CA ALA A 215 20.19 10.33 8.12
C ALA A 215 19.32 9.81 6.95
N ARG A 216 18.14 9.24 7.21
CA ARG A 216 17.27 8.68 6.16
C ARG A 216 16.63 9.81 5.36
N ALA A 217 17.09 9.98 4.12
CA ALA A 217 16.54 10.95 3.20
C ALA A 217 15.06 10.66 2.86
N PHE A 218 14.31 11.73 2.61
CA PHE A 218 12.97 11.66 2.05
C PHE A 218 13.04 11.43 0.54
N GLU A 219 12.52 10.31 0.05
CA GLU A 219 12.66 9.93 -1.36
C GLU A 219 11.51 10.46 -2.23
N PHE A 220 11.83 11.35 -3.17
CA PHE A 220 10.87 11.83 -4.18
C PHE A 220 10.76 10.88 -5.39
N ALA A 221 11.75 10.01 -5.57
CA ALA A 221 11.76 8.95 -6.58
C ALA A 221 11.44 7.60 -5.95
N VAL A 222 11.16 6.60 -6.80
CA VAL A 222 10.98 5.22 -6.35
C VAL A 222 12.34 4.56 -6.23
N CYS A 223 12.70 4.15 -5.02
CA CYS A 223 13.83 3.28 -4.75
C CYS A 223 13.34 1.83 -4.69
N PRO A 224 13.86 0.93 -5.53
CA PRO A 224 13.48 -0.48 -5.46
C PRO A 224 13.80 -1.08 -4.10
N ALA A 225 12.85 -1.83 -3.54
CA ALA A 225 13.07 -2.51 -2.26
C ALA A 225 14.10 -3.64 -2.41
N PRO A 226 14.95 -3.92 -1.40
CA PRO A 226 15.90 -5.04 -1.44
C PRO A 226 15.23 -6.39 -1.70
N THR A 227 13.98 -6.57 -1.26
CA THR A 227 13.17 -7.77 -1.52
C THR A 227 12.82 -7.94 -2.99
N LEU A 228 12.60 -6.85 -3.73
CA LEU A 228 12.35 -6.88 -5.17
C LEU A 228 13.65 -7.18 -5.93
N ALA A 229 14.77 -6.58 -5.54
CA ALA A 229 16.08 -6.88 -6.11
C ALA A 229 16.46 -8.36 -5.93
N ARG A 230 16.29 -8.92 -4.73
CA ARG A 230 16.50 -10.34 -4.46
C ARG A 230 15.61 -11.24 -5.34
N ARG A 231 14.34 -10.87 -5.53
CA ARG A 231 13.41 -11.60 -6.41
C ARG A 231 13.90 -11.63 -7.85
N VAL A 232 14.41 -10.51 -8.38
CA VAL A 232 14.98 -10.48 -9.73
C VAL A 232 16.15 -11.46 -9.84
N SER A 233 17.08 -11.45 -8.87
CA SER A 233 18.20 -12.40 -8.86
C SER A 233 17.74 -13.87 -8.83
N GLU A 234 16.70 -14.18 -8.05
CA GLU A 234 16.11 -15.53 -8.01
C GLU A 234 15.45 -15.92 -9.34
N MET A 235 14.68 -15.01 -9.95
CA MET A 235 14.04 -15.24 -11.25
C MET A 235 15.05 -15.43 -12.38
N VAL A 236 16.16 -14.68 -12.37
CA VAL A 236 17.26 -14.86 -13.33
C VAL A 236 17.91 -16.23 -13.15
N ARG A 237 18.20 -16.63 -11.90
CA ARG A 237 18.77 -17.96 -11.60
C ARG A 237 17.86 -19.09 -12.11
N GLU A 238 16.55 -18.92 -12.02
CA GLU A 238 15.54 -19.89 -12.47
C GLU A 238 15.14 -19.73 -13.95
N ARG A 239 15.79 -18.82 -14.70
CA ARG A 239 15.49 -18.54 -16.11
C ARG A 239 14.03 -18.14 -16.36
N LEU A 240 13.45 -17.42 -15.41
CA LEU A 240 12.09 -16.86 -15.48
C LEU A 240 12.08 -15.42 -16.02
N LEU A 241 13.25 -14.83 -16.23
CA LEU A 241 13.43 -13.55 -16.92
C LEU A 241 14.41 -13.74 -18.07
N GLY A 242 14.12 -13.10 -19.20
CA GLY A 242 14.97 -13.12 -20.38
C GLY A 242 14.73 -11.91 -21.27
N VAL A 243 15.55 -11.78 -22.30
CA VAL A 243 15.41 -10.75 -23.34
C VAL A 243 14.85 -11.43 -24.61
N ALA A 244 14.02 -10.71 -25.36
CA ALA A 244 13.51 -11.19 -26.64
C ALA A 244 14.65 -11.46 -27.64
N GLU A 245 14.41 -12.36 -28.59
CA GLU A 245 15.40 -12.71 -29.62
C GLU A 245 15.89 -11.48 -30.39
N GLY A 246 17.21 -11.41 -30.63
CA GLY A 246 17.84 -10.32 -31.37
C GLY A 246 18.08 -9.04 -30.55
N GLN A 247 17.77 -9.03 -29.26
CA GLN A 247 18.15 -7.95 -28.35
C GLN A 247 19.12 -8.44 -27.27
N ASP A 248 19.98 -7.53 -26.81
CA ASP A 248 20.90 -7.75 -25.71
C ASP A 248 20.85 -6.54 -24.76
N ILE A 249 20.98 -6.80 -23.46
CA ILE A 249 21.13 -5.76 -22.43
C ILE A 249 22.32 -4.87 -22.76
N ASP A 250 23.39 -5.45 -23.32
CA ASP A 250 24.60 -4.70 -23.67
C ASP A 250 24.36 -3.69 -24.81
N MET A 251 23.41 -3.92 -25.71
CA MET A 251 23.03 -2.95 -26.74
C MET A 251 22.38 -1.70 -26.14
N VAL A 252 21.61 -1.85 -25.05
CA VAL A 252 21.00 -0.73 -24.33
C VAL A 252 22.05 0.03 -23.53
N ARG A 253 22.98 -0.68 -22.88
CA ARG A 253 24.11 -0.08 -22.16
C ARG A 253 25.04 0.72 -23.08
N ALA A 254 25.20 0.26 -24.32
CA ALA A 254 25.94 0.99 -25.36
C ALA A 254 25.20 2.23 -25.90
N GLY A 255 23.95 2.49 -25.49
CA GLY A 255 23.15 3.63 -25.91
C GLY A 255 22.50 3.47 -27.29
N SER A 256 22.55 2.28 -27.89
CA SER A 256 22.03 2.00 -29.24
C SER A 256 20.51 1.86 -29.29
N CYS A 257 19.86 1.60 -28.15
CA CYS A 257 18.41 1.51 -28.00
C CYS A 257 18.01 1.86 -26.56
N CYS A 258 16.86 2.50 -26.36
CA CYS A 258 16.30 2.75 -25.02
C CYS A 258 15.25 1.72 -24.59
N ILE A 259 14.72 0.91 -25.53
CA ILE A 259 13.67 -0.08 -25.27
C ILE A 259 14.26 -1.50 -25.31
N LEU A 260 14.14 -2.21 -24.19
CA LEU A 260 14.46 -3.63 -24.07
C LEU A 260 13.17 -4.44 -23.93
N ARG A 261 13.01 -5.48 -24.75
CA ARG A 261 11.88 -6.40 -24.65
C ARG A 261 12.20 -7.52 -23.67
N VAL A 262 11.55 -7.49 -22.51
CA VAL A 262 11.80 -8.43 -21.42
C VAL A 262 10.68 -9.46 -21.35
N ILE A 263 11.05 -10.73 -21.48
CA ILE A 263 10.15 -11.87 -21.29
C ILE A 263 10.10 -12.21 -19.81
N SER A 264 8.90 -12.42 -19.27
CA SER A 264 8.71 -12.71 -17.85
C SER A 264 7.76 -13.86 -17.60
N LEU A 265 8.30 -14.98 -17.12
CA LEU A 265 7.50 -16.12 -16.69
C LEU A 265 7.01 -15.94 -15.25
N ARG A 266 5.84 -16.52 -14.95
CA ARG A 266 5.23 -16.42 -13.63
C ARG A 266 6.08 -17.16 -12.60
N ALA A 267 6.75 -16.41 -11.72
CA ALA A 267 7.43 -16.96 -10.55
C ALA A 267 6.48 -17.03 -9.35
N ALA A 268 6.47 -18.17 -8.64
CA ALA A 268 5.85 -18.23 -7.32
C ALA A 268 6.50 -17.16 -6.41
N ARG A 269 5.70 -16.39 -5.67
CA ARG A 269 6.27 -15.55 -4.61
C ARG A 269 6.51 -16.41 -3.38
N VAL A 270 7.76 -16.42 -2.91
CA VAL A 270 8.12 -17.05 -1.63
C VAL A 270 7.26 -16.43 -0.53
N PRO A 271 6.55 -17.22 0.28
CA PRO A 271 5.84 -16.73 1.44
C PRO A 271 6.83 -15.98 2.34
N VAL A 272 6.56 -14.70 2.63
CA VAL A 272 7.33 -14.01 3.67
C VAL A 272 6.91 -14.64 4.99
N ALA A 273 7.88 -15.26 5.69
CA ALA A 273 7.65 -15.90 6.97
C ALA A 273 6.94 -14.91 7.93
N PRO A 274 5.90 -15.35 8.65
CA PRO A 274 5.11 -14.45 9.46
C PRO A 274 5.90 -14.06 10.71
N ASN A 275 6.47 -12.86 10.70
CA ASN A 275 6.83 -12.20 11.95
C ASN A 275 5.51 -11.83 12.66
N ASN A 276 5.06 -12.71 13.58
CA ASN A 276 3.97 -12.50 14.53
C ASN A 276 2.61 -12.09 13.90
N ARG A 277 2.14 -12.83 12.89
CA ARG A 277 0.81 -12.60 12.27
C ARG A 277 -0.10 -13.80 12.53
N GLY A 278 -1.36 -13.56 12.94
CA GLY A 278 -2.38 -14.62 13.05
C GLY A 278 -2.71 -15.25 11.69
N GLU A 279 -3.28 -16.45 11.68
CA GLU A 279 -3.52 -17.26 10.46
C GLU A 279 -4.21 -16.49 9.32
N ALA A 280 -5.23 -15.70 9.64
CA ALA A 280 -5.93 -14.87 8.66
C ALA A 280 -5.01 -13.84 7.98
N ASN A 281 -4.14 -13.18 8.73
CA ASN A 281 -3.20 -12.19 8.17
C ASN A 281 -2.16 -12.85 7.25
N ILE A 282 -1.80 -14.12 7.53
CA ILE A 282 -0.90 -14.91 6.69
C ILE A 282 -1.60 -15.21 5.36
N ALA A 283 -2.84 -15.70 5.40
CA ALA A 283 -3.62 -16.01 4.22
C ALA A 283 -3.80 -14.79 3.30
N VAL A 284 -4.11 -13.60 3.86
CA VAL A 284 -4.14 -12.34 3.10
C VAL A 284 -2.79 -12.04 2.47
N SER A 285 -1.70 -12.14 3.23
CA SER A 285 -0.35 -11.80 2.74
C SER A 285 0.11 -12.73 1.60
N VAL A 286 -0.16 -14.04 1.72
CA VAL A 286 0.16 -15.04 0.69
C VAL A 286 -0.63 -14.75 -0.59
N GLN A 287 -1.93 -14.49 -0.45
CA GLN A 287 -2.77 -14.20 -1.60
C GLN A 287 -2.40 -12.89 -2.30
N MET A 288 -2.03 -11.88 -1.53
CA MET A 288 -1.53 -10.61 -2.03
C MET A 288 -0.25 -10.82 -2.83
N GLY A 289 0.67 -11.66 -2.33
CA GLY A 289 1.85 -12.07 -3.07
C GLY A 289 1.50 -12.73 -4.42
N SER A 290 0.60 -13.70 -4.43
CA SER A 290 0.22 -14.41 -5.66
C SER A 290 -0.44 -13.49 -6.70
N ASN A 291 -1.35 -12.61 -6.28
CA ASN A 291 -1.99 -11.65 -7.19
C ASN A 291 -1.03 -10.57 -7.66
N TYR A 292 -0.12 -10.09 -6.82
CA TYR A 292 0.88 -9.12 -7.22
C TYR A 292 1.85 -9.71 -8.25
N ALA A 293 2.24 -10.99 -8.09
CA ALA A 293 3.01 -11.71 -9.10
C ALA A 293 2.24 -11.90 -10.41
N ARG A 294 0.92 -12.14 -10.35
CA ARG A 294 0.06 -12.17 -11.55
C ARG A 294 0.12 -10.83 -12.30
N LYS A 295 0.10 -9.70 -11.59
CA LYS A 295 0.20 -8.35 -12.18
C LYS A 295 1.57 -7.99 -12.77
N GLU A 296 2.58 -8.86 -12.61
CA GLU A 296 3.86 -8.75 -13.32
C GLU A 296 3.78 -9.34 -14.74
N VAL A 297 2.83 -10.24 -15.03
CA VAL A 297 2.81 -11.02 -16.30
C VAL A 297 1.46 -10.97 -17.03
N GLU A 298 0.39 -10.60 -16.34
CA GLU A 298 -0.93 -10.50 -16.94
C GLU A 298 -0.97 -9.38 -18.00
N GLY A 299 -1.45 -9.73 -19.19
CA GLY A 299 -1.45 -8.82 -20.34
C GLY A 299 -0.08 -8.64 -20.99
N GLU A 300 0.89 -9.53 -20.72
CA GLU A 300 2.17 -9.54 -21.43
C GLU A 300 1.94 -9.62 -22.95
N PRO A 301 2.50 -8.68 -23.73
CA PRO A 301 2.42 -8.71 -25.18
C PRO A 301 3.10 -9.97 -25.76
N SER A 302 2.68 -10.37 -26.95
CA SER A 302 3.31 -11.51 -27.66
C SER A 302 4.80 -11.28 -27.95
N ASP A 303 5.22 -10.03 -28.02
CA ASP A 303 6.59 -9.59 -28.27
C ASP A 303 7.29 -9.10 -26.98
N ALA A 304 6.85 -9.61 -25.82
CA ALA A 304 7.36 -9.33 -24.49
C ALA A 304 7.13 -7.88 -24.00
N TRP A 305 7.48 -7.59 -22.74
CA TRP A 305 7.31 -6.27 -22.16
C TRP A 305 8.30 -5.25 -22.75
N PRO A 306 7.84 -4.15 -23.38
CA PRO A 306 8.75 -3.09 -23.83
C PRO A 306 9.15 -2.21 -22.64
N VAL A 307 10.32 -2.48 -22.08
CA VAL A 307 10.90 -1.74 -20.95
C VAL A 307 11.71 -0.57 -21.47
N ASP A 308 11.32 0.65 -21.09
CA ASP A 308 12.12 1.85 -21.34
C ASP A 308 13.17 1.97 -20.22
N VAL A 309 14.41 1.64 -20.54
CA VAL A 309 15.52 1.59 -19.58
C VAL A 309 15.94 3.00 -19.17
N GLN A 310 15.85 3.97 -20.08
CA GLN A 310 16.21 5.36 -19.80
C GLN A 310 15.20 6.01 -18.84
N ARG A 311 13.91 5.76 -19.04
CA ARG A 311 12.83 6.26 -18.17
C ARG A 311 12.53 5.34 -16.98
N GLN A 312 13.18 4.18 -16.90
CA GLN A 312 12.93 3.14 -15.91
C GLN A 312 11.43 2.75 -15.83
N TRP A 313 10.82 2.58 -17.00
CA TRP A 313 9.38 2.41 -17.16
C TRP A 313 9.02 1.06 -17.78
N CYS A 314 7.95 0.44 -17.30
CA CYS A 314 7.40 -0.80 -17.85
C CYS A 314 5.87 -0.71 -17.91
N PRO A 315 5.22 -1.22 -18.97
CA PRO A 315 3.77 -1.20 -19.09
C PRO A 315 3.04 -2.26 -18.26
N CYS A 316 3.70 -3.05 -17.42
CA CYS A 316 3.00 -4.01 -16.55
C CYS A 316 2.22 -3.31 -15.42
N ASP A 317 1.15 -3.94 -14.92
CA ASP A 317 0.31 -3.37 -13.86
C ASP A 317 1.04 -3.23 -12.52
N TYR A 318 2.00 -4.13 -12.25
CA TYR A 318 2.85 -4.01 -11.07
C TYR A 318 3.65 -2.71 -11.08
N TRP A 319 4.26 -2.35 -12.22
CA TRP A 319 4.98 -1.09 -12.35
C TRP A 319 4.03 0.10 -12.19
N PHE A 320 2.84 0.06 -12.79
CA PHE A 320 1.85 1.13 -12.65
C PHE A 320 1.50 1.42 -11.19
N ALA A 321 1.28 0.39 -10.37
CA ALA A 321 1.00 0.59 -8.94
C ALA A 321 2.22 1.09 -8.16
N PHE A 322 3.38 0.51 -8.41
CA PHE A 322 4.51 0.58 -7.49
C PHE A 322 5.70 1.41 -7.97
N GLY A 323 5.67 1.89 -9.21
CA GLY A 323 6.72 2.64 -9.90
C GLY A 323 8.05 1.89 -10.04
N ALA A 324 8.06 0.58 -9.77
CA ALA A 324 9.17 -0.33 -9.96
C ALA A 324 8.62 -1.75 -10.16
N CYS A 325 9.27 -2.55 -10.98
CA CYS A 325 8.90 -3.96 -11.23
C CYS A 325 10.14 -4.80 -11.53
N VAL A 326 9.96 -6.12 -11.61
CA VAL A 326 11.07 -7.04 -11.91
C VAL A 326 11.70 -6.79 -13.28
N HIS A 327 10.93 -6.33 -14.29
CA HIS A 327 11.43 -6.10 -15.65
C HIS A 327 12.37 -4.91 -15.74
N VAL A 328 12.01 -3.78 -15.10
CA VAL A 328 12.86 -2.59 -15.06
C VAL A 328 14.18 -2.91 -14.35
N LEU A 329 14.12 -3.59 -13.21
CA LEU A 329 15.32 -3.95 -12.47
C LEU A 329 16.21 -4.96 -13.21
N PHE A 330 15.62 -5.87 -13.98
CA PHE A 330 16.37 -6.81 -14.82
C PHE A 330 17.07 -6.11 -15.99
N ALA A 331 16.48 -5.04 -16.52
CA ALA A 331 17.00 -4.30 -17.67
C ALA A 331 18.11 -3.29 -17.31
N LEU A 332 18.38 -3.04 -16.03
CA LEU A 332 19.41 -2.11 -15.52
C LEU A 332 20.70 -2.88 -15.17
#